data_AF-A0A9J6A5Y4-F1
#
_entry.id   AF-A0A9J6A5Y4-F1
#
_cell.length_a   1.000
_cell.length_b   1.000
_cell.length_c   1.000
_cell.angle_alpha   90.00
_cell.angle_beta   90.00
_cell.angle_gamma   90.00
#
_symmetry.space_group_name_H-M   'P 1'
#
loop_
_entity.id
_entity.type
_entity.pdbx_description
1 polymer ?
#
loop_
_entity_poly.entity_id
_entity_poly.type
_entity_poly.pdbx_seq_one_letter_code
_entity_poly.pdbx_strand_id
1 'polypeptide(L)' 'MKRFFSPISSKLPQSSSSAKMLLDPKKRIPIRDYHPDERDEIRRAYIQRGPHQPRIHEFPQSDLFGLKRRF' A
#
# COMPACT_ATOMS: atom_id res chain seq x y z
N MET A 1 -8.26 -29.28 -26.59
CA MET A 1 -8.67 -28.41 -25.46
C MET A 1 -7.92 -27.09 -25.61
N LYS A 2 -8.58 -26.03 -26.08
CA LYS A 2 -7.96 -24.70 -26.21
C LYS A 2 -7.96 -24.05 -24.83
N ARG A 3 -6.78 -23.90 -24.21
CA ARG A 3 -6.66 -23.13 -22.96
C ARG A 3 -6.79 -21.66 -23.34
N PHE A 4 -7.98 -21.10 -23.13
CA PHE A 4 -8.20 -19.68 -23.20
C PHE A 4 -7.45 -19.03 -22.03
N PHE A 5 -6.23 -18.58 -22.26
CA PHE A 5 -5.59 -17.64 -21.35
C PHE A 5 -6.32 -16.31 -21.51
N SER A 6 -7.15 -15.95 -20.54
CA SER A 6 -7.74 -14.61 -20.47
C SER A 6 -6.60 -13.58 -20.38
N PRO A 7 -6.60 -12.49 -21.17
CA PRO A 7 -5.59 -11.46 -21.03
C PRO A 7 -5.80 -10.75 -19.69
N ILE A 8 -4.92 -11.03 -18.73
CA ILE A 8 -4.82 -10.27 -17.48
C ILE A 8 -4.10 -8.96 -17.80
N SER A 9 -4.72 -8.04 -18.53
CA SER A 9 -4.17 -6.70 -18.69
C SER A 9 -5.20 -5.71 -19.21
N SER A 10 -5.99 -5.16 -18.29
CA SER A 10 -6.65 -3.86 -18.52
C SER A 10 -7.01 -3.11 -17.24
N LYS A 11 -6.70 -3.65 -16.05
CA LYS A 11 -6.99 -2.96 -14.77
C LYS A 11 -5.77 -2.57 -13.94
N LEU A 12 -4.55 -2.89 -14.36
CA LEU A 12 -3.37 -2.29 -13.71
C LEU A 12 -3.15 -0.90 -14.31
N PRO A 13 -3.06 0.16 -13.48
CA PRO A 13 -2.78 1.50 -13.99
C PRO A 13 -1.45 1.47 -14.74
N GLN A 14 -1.48 1.97 -15.97
CA GLN A 14 -0.33 1.97 -16.87
C GLN A 14 0.90 2.62 -16.22
N SER A 15 2.05 2.01 -16.48
CA SER A 15 3.37 2.19 -15.89
C SER A 15 4.10 3.48 -16.28
N SER A 16 3.37 4.56 -16.53
CA SER A 16 3.99 5.86 -16.81
C SER A 16 3.28 6.94 -15.99
N SER A 17 4.05 7.62 -15.13
CA SER A 17 3.64 8.67 -14.19
C SER A 17 3.10 8.18 -12.85
N SER A 18 4.03 8.09 -11.88
CA SER A 18 3.78 8.42 -10.48
C SER A 18 2.46 7.84 -9.94
N ALA A 19 2.29 6.53 -10.11
CA ALA A 19 1.15 5.83 -9.56
C ALA A 19 1.08 6.20 -8.07
N LYS A 20 -0.07 6.74 -7.69
CA LYS A 20 -0.52 6.97 -6.31
C LYS A 20 -0.47 5.63 -5.57
N MET A 21 0.73 5.15 -5.25
CA MET A 21 0.95 3.98 -4.43
C MET A 21 0.22 4.30 -3.13
N LEU A 22 -0.86 3.56 -2.90
CA LEU A 22 -1.75 3.83 -1.79
C LEU A 22 -0.92 3.76 -0.52
N LEU A 23 -0.92 4.86 0.24
CA LEU A 23 -0.10 5.00 1.43
C LEU A 23 -0.47 3.88 2.43
N ASP A 24 -1.77 3.62 2.51
CA ASP A 24 -2.39 2.52 3.24
C ASP A 24 -1.94 1.14 2.73
N PRO A 25 -1.21 0.35 3.55
CA PRO A 25 -0.79 -1.00 3.22
C PRO A 25 -1.97 -1.90 2.82
N LYS A 26 -3.15 -1.71 3.41
CA LYS A 26 -4.36 -2.49 3.11
C LYS A 26 -4.83 -2.31 1.67
N LYS A 27 -4.52 -1.17 1.06
CA LYS A 27 -4.93 -0.81 -0.29
C LYS A 27 -3.85 -1.13 -1.33
N ARG A 28 -2.67 -1.63 -0.92
CA ARG A 28 -1.60 -1.99 -1.86
C ARG A 28 -1.97 -3.24 -2.65
N ILE A 29 -1.60 -3.25 -3.92
CA ILE A 29 -1.72 -4.45 -4.77
C ILE A 29 -0.60 -5.42 -4.36
N PRO A 30 -0.87 -6.73 -4.26
CA PRO A 30 0.17 -7.73 -4.03
C PRO A 30 1.31 -7.65 -5.06
N ILE A 31 2.56 -7.77 -4.62
CA ILE A 31 3.75 -7.67 -5.51
C ILE A 31 3.68 -8.67 -6.67
N ARG A 32 3.06 -9.84 -6.46
CA ARG A 32 2.93 -10.90 -7.47
C ARG A 32 2.03 -10.50 -8.65
N ASP A 33 1.13 -9.55 -8.44
CA ASP A 33 0.15 -9.14 -9.45
C ASP A 33 0.73 -8.07 -10.40
N TYR A 34 1.91 -7.54 -10.09
CA TYR A 34 2.67 -6.65 -10.98
C TYR A 34 3.49 -7.43 -12.01
N HIS A 35 3.81 -6.75 -13.12
CA HIS A 35 4.69 -7.27 -14.18
C HIS A 35 6.07 -7.61 -13.61
N PRO A 36 6.68 -8.77 -13.96
CA PRO A 36 7.96 -9.21 -13.41
C PRO A 36 9.06 -8.14 -13.36
N ASP A 37 9.20 -7.36 -14.43
CA ASP A 37 10.24 -6.33 -14.57
C ASP A 37 10.04 -5.12 -13.66
N GLU A 38 8.80 -4.83 -13.25
CA GLU A 38 8.44 -3.67 -12.43
C GLU A 38 8.42 -4.00 -10.92
N ARG A 39 8.42 -5.28 -10.54
CA ARG A 39 8.26 -5.73 -9.14
C ARG A 39 9.32 -5.14 -8.21
N ASP A 40 10.56 -5.05 -8.68
CA ASP A 40 11.67 -4.57 -7.85
C ASP A 40 11.64 -3.05 -7.67
N GLU A 41 11.15 -2.31 -8.65
CA GLU A 41 10.89 -0.88 -8.51
C GLU A 41 9.76 -0.64 -7.50
N ILE A 42 8.67 -1.40 -7.61
CA ILE A 42 7.53 -1.35 -6.67
C ILE A 42 7.96 -1.71 -5.24
N ARG A 43 8.77 -2.77 -5.05
CA ARG A 43 9.31 -3.11 -3.71
C ARG A 43 10.12 -1.98 -3.11
N ARG A 44 11.04 -1.39 -3.90
CA ARG A 44 11.87 -0.27 -3.45
C ARG A 44 11.02 0.93 -3.04
N ALA A 45 10.02 1.28 -3.84
CA ALA A 45 9.11 2.37 -3.54
C ALA A 45 8.30 2.13 -2.26
N TYR A 46 7.85 0.90 -1.99
CA TYR A 46 7.17 0.55 -0.73
C TYR A 46 8.07 0.65 0.49
N ILE A 47 9.32 0.21 0.39
CA ILE A 47 10.30 0.29 1.48
C ILE A 47 10.65 1.75 1.77
N GLN A 48 10.93 2.53 0.73
CA GLN A 48 11.29 3.95 0.87
C GLN A 48 10.20 4.79 1.55
N ARG A 49 8.92 4.46 1.32
CA ARG A 49 7.79 5.16 1.97
C ARG A 49 7.62 4.82 3.45
N GLY A 50 8.19 3.72 3.93
CA GLY A 50 8.12 3.31 5.33
C GLY A 50 6.71 2.92 5.81
N PRO A 51 6.54 2.73 7.12
CA PRO A 51 5.26 2.38 7.72
C PRO A 51 4.24 3.52 7.59
N HIS A 52 3.01 3.18 7.22
CA HIS A 52 1.92 4.13 7.15
C HIS A 52 1.35 4.36 8.56
N GLN A 53 1.79 5.45 9.20
CA GLN A 53 1.25 5.88 10.49
C GLN A 53 0.35 7.10 10.30
N PRO A 54 -0.98 6.92 10.12
CA PRO A 54 -1.91 8.05 9.99
C PRO A 54 -1.92 8.88 11.27
N ARG A 55 -1.61 10.18 11.17
CA ARG A 55 -1.62 11.14 12.29
C ARG A 55 -2.94 11.93 12.42
N ILE A 56 -3.92 11.59 11.58
CA ILE A 56 -5.20 12.29 11.49
C ILE A 56 -6.21 11.86 12.56
N HIS A 57 -5.98 10.72 13.22
CA HIS A 57 -6.86 10.26 14.28
C HIS A 57 -6.32 10.76 15.63
N GLU A 58 -7.06 11.63 16.29
CA GLU A 58 -6.77 12.00 17.66
C GLU A 58 -7.30 10.90 18.60
N PHE A 59 -6.39 10.18 19.25
CA PHE A 59 -6.78 9.25 20.29
C PHE A 59 -7.27 10.01 21.52
N PRO A 60 -8.41 9.60 22.12
CA PRO A 60 -8.92 10.22 23.34
C PRO A 60 -7.89 10.05 24.46
N GLN A 61 -7.74 11.08 25.28
CA GLN A 61 -6.90 11.01 26.47
C GLN A 61 -7.61 10.25 27.58
N SER A 62 -6.94 9.24 28.12
CA SER A 62 -7.40 8.53 29.32
C SER A 62 -6.65 9.01 30.55
N ASP A 63 -7.36 9.11 31.68
CA ASP A 63 -6.72 9.30 32.98
C ASP A 63 -6.16 7.97 33.47
N LEU A 64 -4.84 7.92 33.65
CA LEU A 64 -4.17 6.75 34.20
C LEU A 64 -3.32 7.22 35.38
N PHE A 65 -3.76 6.85 36.58
CA PHE A 65 -3.11 7.20 37.84
C PHE A 65 -2.94 8.70 38.06
N GLY A 66 -3.95 9.51 37.66
CA GLY A 66 -3.91 10.98 37.81
C GLY A 66 -3.13 11.70 36.71
N LEU A 67 -2.63 10.97 35.70
CA LEU A 67 -1.95 11.54 34.55
C LEU A 67 -2.75 11.30 33.27
N LYS A 68 -3.03 12.37 32.53
CA LYS A 68 -3.63 12.29 31.19
C LYS A 68 -2.61 11.71 30.20
N ARG A 69 -2.87 10.50 29.72
CA ARG A 69 -2.02 9.80 28.75
C ARG A 69 -2.72 9.69 27.39
N ARG A 70 -1.92 9.80 26.33
CA ARG A 70 -2.30 9.49 24.93
C ARG A 70 -1.59 8.20 24.53
N PHE A 71 -2.32 7.31 23.88
CA PHE A 71 -1.78 6.09 23.27
C PHE A 71 -1.74 6.26 21.75
#